data_AF-A0A2X2BFZ7-F1
#
_entry.id   AF-A0A2X2BFZ7-F1
#
_cell.length_a   1.000
_cell.length_b   1.000
_cell.length_c   1.000
_cell.angle_alpha   90.00
_cell.angle_beta   90.00
_cell.angle_gamma   90.00
#
_symmetry.space_group_name_H-M   'P 1'
#
loop_
_entity.id
_entity.type
_entity.pdbx_description
1 polymer ?
#
loop_
_entity_poly.entity_id
_entity_poly.type
_entity_poly.pdbx_seq_one_letter_code
_entity_poly.pdbx_strand_id
1 'polypeptide(L)'
;MPIIDASRAPTSTILDETYKIAVTRFDNRIRVGGMAEVVGFNLNILKSRCETLKMVVQDLYEGGGDISKATFWTGLRPMTPDGTPIVGPTAYRNLSLNTGHGTLGWTMACGSGQLLADLISGNKTAIAADDLSVFRYIDGFNTKLLRPGQKLDAVY
;
A
#
# COMPACT_ATOMS: atom_id res chain seq x y z
N MET A 1 0.11 1.72 -20.66
CA MET A 1 0.02 1.92 -22.14
C MET A 1 1.42 2.04 -22.73
N PRO A 2 1.65 1.64 -23.98
CA PRO A 2 2.91 1.90 -24.70
C PRO A 2 3.15 3.40 -24.92
N ILE A 3 4.42 3.80 -25.00
CA ILE A 3 4.82 5.16 -25.42
C ILE A 3 4.77 5.24 -26.95
N ILE A 4 4.22 6.35 -27.49
CA ILE A 4 4.24 6.68 -28.92
C ILE A 4 5.39 7.65 -29.20
N ASP A 5 5.45 8.75 -28.44
CA ASP A 5 6.47 9.78 -28.56
C ASP A 5 7.16 9.98 -27.22
N ALA A 6 8.44 9.60 -27.16
CA ALA A 6 9.23 9.69 -25.93
C ALA A 6 9.48 11.13 -25.48
N SER A 7 9.43 12.12 -26.39
CA SER A 7 9.61 13.55 -26.07
C SER A 7 8.38 14.16 -25.41
N ARG A 8 7.20 13.55 -25.61
CA ARG A 8 5.91 13.94 -25.00
C ARG A 8 5.48 13.00 -23.88
N ALA A 9 6.39 12.16 -23.38
CA ALA A 9 6.13 11.19 -22.31
C ALA A 9 6.84 11.61 -21.00
N PRO A 10 6.34 11.19 -19.82
CA PRO A 10 7.01 11.41 -18.54
C PRO A 10 8.43 10.86 -18.56
N THR A 11 9.39 11.58 -18.00
CA THR A 11 10.76 11.10 -17.75
C THR A 11 10.94 10.58 -16.32
N SER A 12 10.07 10.99 -15.40
CA SER A 12 9.99 10.56 -14.01
C SER A 12 8.54 10.36 -13.59
N THR A 13 8.31 9.94 -12.34
CA THR A 13 6.97 9.99 -11.76
C THR A 13 6.54 11.43 -11.51
N ILE A 14 5.31 11.75 -11.89
CA ILE A 14 4.62 12.98 -11.47
C ILE A 14 3.30 12.64 -10.78
N LEU A 15 2.82 13.56 -9.95
CA LEU A 15 1.52 13.47 -9.29
C LEU A 15 0.64 14.64 -9.74
N ASP A 16 -0.51 14.33 -10.30
CA ASP A 16 -1.61 15.28 -10.44
C ASP A 16 -2.30 15.41 -9.08
N GLU A 17 -2.13 16.55 -8.43
CA GLU A 17 -2.70 16.79 -7.10
C GLU A 17 -4.21 17.03 -7.10
N THR A 18 -4.77 17.48 -8.23
CA THR A 18 -6.20 17.76 -8.38
C THR A 18 -6.99 16.46 -8.36
N TYR A 19 -6.52 15.46 -9.12
CA TYR A 19 -7.19 14.17 -9.26
C TYR A 19 -6.54 13.04 -8.45
N LYS A 20 -5.44 13.32 -7.75
CA LYS A 20 -4.65 12.35 -6.97
C LYS A 20 -4.22 11.14 -7.82
N ILE A 21 -3.71 11.44 -9.02
CA ILE A 21 -3.27 10.45 -10.02
C ILE A 21 -1.76 10.55 -10.19
N ALA A 22 -1.07 9.43 -10.03
CA ALA A 22 0.34 9.27 -10.36
C ALA A 22 0.50 8.81 -11.80
N VAL A 23 1.41 9.48 -12.53
CA VAL A 23 1.83 9.10 -13.88
C VAL A 23 3.31 8.78 -13.84
N THR A 24 3.68 7.54 -14.15
CA THR A 24 5.05 7.04 -14.09
C THR A 24 5.44 6.38 -15.41
N ARG A 25 6.66 6.66 -15.87
CA ARG A 25 7.28 5.88 -16.96
C ARG A 25 7.93 4.61 -16.42
N PHE A 26 7.67 3.50 -17.10
CA PHE A 26 8.35 2.22 -16.95
C PHE A 26 8.84 1.76 -18.31
N ASP A 27 10.14 1.88 -18.56
CA ASP A 27 10.77 1.61 -19.84
C ASP A 27 10.06 2.33 -21.00
N ASN A 28 9.45 1.56 -21.91
CA ASN A 28 8.71 2.05 -23.08
C ASN A 28 7.19 2.11 -22.83
N ARG A 29 6.77 2.26 -21.57
CA ARG A 29 5.36 2.32 -21.17
C ARG A 29 5.10 3.43 -20.17
N ILE A 30 3.89 3.98 -20.23
CA ILE A 30 3.33 4.87 -19.22
C ILE A 30 2.36 4.05 -18.35
N ARG A 31 2.54 4.11 -17.04
CA ARG A 31 1.59 3.63 -16.04
C ARG A 31 0.91 4.82 -15.40
N VAL A 32 -0.40 4.77 -15.37
CA VAL A 32 -1.25 5.76 -14.71
C VAL A 32 -1.99 5.02 -13.61
N GLY A 33 -1.91 5.53 -12.39
CA GLY A 33 -2.53 4.91 -11.24
C GLY A 33 -3.02 5.96 -10.27
N GLY A 34 -4.13 5.69 -9.63
CA GLY A 34 -4.75 6.59 -8.68
C GLY A 34 -6.07 6.01 -8.22
N MET A 35 -6.80 6.80 -7.46
CA MET A 35 -8.13 6.46 -6.93
C MET A 35 -8.09 5.33 -5.89
N ALA A 36 -8.90 5.51 -4.87
CA ALA A 36 -9.14 4.55 -3.80
C ALA A 36 -10.63 4.58 -3.50
N GLU A 37 -11.24 3.42 -3.37
CA GLU A 37 -12.68 3.30 -3.11
C GLU A 37 -12.90 2.29 -1.98
N VAL A 38 -13.88 2.59 -1.11
CA VAL A 38 -14.30 1.69 -0.04
C VAL A 38 -15.46 0.86 -0.56
N VAL A 39 -15.15 -0.25 -1.24
CA VAL A 39 -16.11 -1.09 -1.96
C VAL A 39 -16.03 -2.57 -1.57
N GLY A 40 -15.39 -2.87 -0.44
CA GLY A 40 -15.13 -4.24 0.00
C GLY A 40 -14.22 -4.99 -0.96
N PHE A 41 -14.61 -6.21 -1.36
CA PHE A 41 -13.85 -7.08 -2.28
C PHE A 41 -14.26 -6.91 -3.75
N ASN A 42 -14.96 -5.82 -4.09
CA ASN A 42 -15.40 -5.56 -5.46
C ASN A 42 -14.21 -5.20 -6.36
N LEU A 43 -14.05 -5.94 -7.46
CA LEU A 43 -13.00 -5.77 -8.46
C LEU A 43 -13.52 -5.19 -9.79
N ASN A 44 -14.74 -4.66 -9.82
CA ASN A 44 -15.30 -4.06 -11.02
C ASN A 44 -14.52 -2.81 -11.41
N ILE A 45 -14.20 -2.70 -12.69
CA ILE A 45 -13.55 -1.53 -13.25
C ILE A 45 -14.65 -0.55 -13.69
N LEU A 46 -14.76 0.57 -12.97
CA LEU A 46 -15.73 1.61 -13.29
C LEU A 46 -15.26 2.42 -14.50
N LYS A 47 -16.08 2.48 -15.55
CA LYS A 47 -15.80 3.24 -16.77
C LYS A 47 -15.43 4.69 -16.49
N SER A 48 -16.13 5.35 -15.56
CA SER A 48 -15.84 6.73 -15.16
C SER A 48 -14.41 6.91 -14.63
N ARG A 49 -13.90 5.96 -13.85
CA ARG A 49 -12.53 5.97 -13.33
C ARG A 49 -11.51 5.85 -14.46
N CYS A 50 -11.77 4.97 -15.43
CA CYS A 50 -10.95 4.84 -16.63
C CYS A 50 -10.89 6.16 -17.42
N GLU A 51 -12.04 6.82 -17.62
CA GLU A 51 -12.08 8.09 -18.35
C GLU A 51 -11.32 9.21 -17.63
N THR A 52 -11.38 9.28 -16.30
CA THR A 52 -10.55 10.25 -15.55
C THR A 52 -9.06 9.97 -15.69
N LEU A 53 -8.62 8.70 -15.62
CA LEU A 53 -7.20 8.35 -15.83
C LEU A 53 -6.73 8.72 -17.24
N LYS A 54 -7.58 8.51 -18.26
CA LYS A 54 -7.30 8.90 -19.65
C LYS A 54 -7.20 10.41 -19.80
N MET A 55 -8.16 11.15 -19.22
CA MET A 55 -8.17 12.61 -19.27
C MET A 55 -6.88 13.18 -18.68
N VAL A 56 -6.44 12.74 -17.50
CA VAL A 56 -5.21 13.26 -16.87
C VAL A 56 -3.97 12.99 -17.71
N VAL A 57 -3.82 11.79 -18.26
CA VAL A 57 -2.64 11.51 -19.11
C VAL A 57 -2.69 12.27 -20.44
N GLN A 58 -3.88 12.53 -20.99
CA GLN A 58 -4.04 13.34 -22.20
C GLN A 58 -3.73 14.81 -21.94
N ASP A 59 -4.15 15.35 -20.80
CA ASP A 59 -3.92 16.74 -20.42
C ASP A 59 -2.43 17.01 -20.18
N LEU A 60 -1.75 16.09 -19.47
CA LEU A 60 -0.34 16.27 -19.10
C LEU A 60 0.66 15.82 -20.19
N TYR A 61 0.29 14.81 -20.98
CA TYR A 61 1.18 14.13 -21.93
C TYR A 61 0.47 13.77 -23.24
N GLU A 62 -0.23 14.76 -23.81
CA GLU A 62 -0.90 14.60 -25.10
C GLU A 62 0.06 14.00 -26.14
N GLY A 63 -0.36 12.93 -26.82
CA GLY A 63 0.45 12.24 -27.82
C GLY A 63 1.62 11.40 -27.28
N GLY A 64 1.89 11.42 -25.97
CA GLY A 64 2.99 10.64 -25.38
C GLY A 64 2.72 9.14 -25.30
N GLY A 65 1.48 8.72 -25.06
CA GLY A 65 1.09 7.31 -24.88
C GLY A 65 -0.05 6.85 -25.79
N ASP A 66 -0.02 5.58 -26.18
CA ASP A 66 -1.09 4.93 -26.96
C ASP A 66 -2.24 4.48 -26.06
N ILE A 67 -3.19 5.37 -25.81
CA ILE A 67 -4.36 5.12 -24.95
C ILE A 67 -5.24 4.00 -25.51
N SER A 68 -5.29 3.81 -26.84
CA SER A 68 -6.07 2.73 -27.45
C SER A 68 -5.55 1.34 -27.04
N LYS A 69 -4.28 1.26 -26.65
CA LYS A 69 -3.61 0.05 -26.13
C LYS A 69 -3.45 0.08 -24.61
N ALA A 70 -4.24 0.89 -23.90
CA ALA A 70 -4.24 0.89 -22.43
C ALA A 70 -4.94 -0.36 -21.88
N THR A 71 -4.26 -1.03 -20.94
CA THR A 71 -4.81 -2.14 -20.16
C THR A 71 -5.21 -1.64 -18.77
N PHE A 72 -6.48 -1.82 -18.40
CA PHE A 72 -7.00 -1.45 -17.09
C PHE A 72 -7.02 -2.66 -16.15
N TRP A 73 -6.76 -2.41 -14.88
CA TRP A 73 -6.85 -3.40 -13.81
C TRP A 73 -7.18 -2.67 -12.51
N THR A 74 -7.70 -3.42 -11.54
CA THR A 74 -7.90 -2.96 -10.16
C THR A 74 -7.36 -4.01 -9.20
N GLY A 75 -7.12 -3.61 -7.96
CA GLY A 75 -6.61 -4.50 -6.92
C GLY A 75 -7.02 -4.02 -5.54
N LEU A 76 -7.10 -4.97 -4.60
CA LEU A 76 -7.44 -4.69 -3.21
C LEU A 76 -6.20 -4.25 -2.43
N ARG A 77 -6.39 -3.34 -1.49
CA ARG A 77 -5.34 -2.88 -0.57
C ARG A 77 -5.70 -3.37 0.82
N PRO A 78 -4.96 -4.34 1.40
CA PRO A 78 -5.15 -4.69 2.80
C PRO A 78 -4.78 -3.47 3.64
N MET A 79 -5.74 -2.93 4.38
CA MET A 79 -5.58 -1.75 5.21
C MET A 79 -6.10 -2.02 6.61
N THR A 80 -5.42 -1.45 7.59
CA THR A 80 -5.88 -1.40 8.98
C THR A 80 -6.75 -0.16 9.21
N PRO A 81 -7.58 -0.13 10.28
CA PRO A 81 -8.38 1.05 10.62
C PRO A 81 -7.57 2.33 10.89
N ASP A 82 -6.32 2.19 11.33
CA ASP A 82 -5.40 3.29 11.65
C ASP A 82 -4.34 3.56 10.57
N GLY A 83 -4.33 2.79 9.48
CA GLY A 83 -3.36 2.89 8.38
C GLY A 83 -1.96 2.32 8.68
N THR A 84 -1.61 2.07 9.94
CA THR A 84 -0.34 1.46 10.34
C THR A 84 -0.40 -0.05 10.10
N PRO A 85 0.59 -0.69 9.44
CA PRO A 85 0.55 -2.13 9.19
C PRO A 85 0.52 -2.97 10.47
N ILE A 86 0.07 -4.22 10.37
CA ILE A 86 0.25 -5.22 11.42
C ILE A 86 1.48 -6.06 11.08
N VAL A 87 2.53 -5.94 11.88
CA VAL A 87 3.76 -6.73 11.76
C VAL A 87 4.15 -7.24 13.15
N GLY A 88 4.11 -8.56 13.36
CA GLY A 88 4.52 -9.17 14.62
C GLY A 88 3.65 -10.34 15.08
N PRO A 89 3.78 -10.75 16.36
CA PRO A 89 3.13 -11.95 16.88
C PRO A 89 1.61 -11.78 17.05
N THR A 90 0.94 -12.92 17.23
CA THR A 90 -0.47 -13.00 17.61
C THR A 90 -0.63 -13.66 18.98
N ALA A 91 -1.86 -13.77 19.48
CA ALA A 91 -2.17 -14.55 20.69
C ALA A 91 -1.89 -16.06 20.53
N TYR A 92 -1.79 -16.54 19.28
CA TYR A 92 -1.49 -17.94 18.99
C TYR A 92 0.02 -18.18 18.88
N ARG A 93 0.48 -19.21 19.57
CA ARG A 93 1.88 -19.65 19.50
C ARG A 93 2.26 -19.99 18.06
N ASN A 94 3.44 -19.54 17.64
CA ASN A 94 4.01 -19.77 16.31
C ASN A 94 3.18 -19.19 15.14
N LEU A 95 2.32 -18.20 15.39
CA LEU A 95 1.63 -17.45 14.35
C LEU A 95 1.99 -15.96 14.44
N SER A 96 2.47 -15.40 13.34
CA SER A 96 2.78 -13.98 13.19
C SER A 96 2.12 -13.42 11.93
N LEU A 97 1.90 -12.10 11.90
CA LEU A 97 1.26 -11.39 10.81
C LEU A 97 2.23 -10.38 10.19
N ASN A 98 2.05 -10.14 8.89
CA ASN A 98 2.70 -9.07 8.13
C ASN A 98 1.72 -8.62 7.04
N THR A 99 0.81 -7.72 7.39
CA THR A 99 -0.31 -7.29 6.54
C THR A 99 -0.74 -5.86 6.85
N GLY A 100 -1.70 -5.33 6.08
CA GLY A 100 -2.32 -4.03 6.37
C GLY A 100 -1.53 -2.82 5.87
N HIS A 101 -0.51 -2.99 5.03
CA HIS A 101 0.36 -1.90 4.54
C HIS A 101 -0.29 -0.89 3.60
N GLY A 102 -1.55 -1.10 3.22
CA GLY A 102 -2.31 -0.21 2.37
C GLY A 102 -1.62 0.13 1.05
N THR A 103 -1.51 1.42 0.74
CA THR A 103 -0.87 1.93 -0.49
C THR A 103 0.66 1.85 -0.44
N LEU A 104 1.25 1.59 0.73
CA LEU A 104 2.69 1.66 0.96
C LEU A 104 3.35 0.28 1.06
N GLY A 105 2.63 -0.80 0.74
CA GLY A 105 3.15 -2.16 0.83
C GLY A 105 4.47 -2.39 0.10
N TRP A 106 4.62 -1.86 -1.12
CA TRP A 106 5.88 -1.99 -1.86
C TRP A 106 7.03 -1.23 -1.18
N THR A 107 6.76 0.00 -0.72
CA THR A 107 7.74 0.85 -0.04
C THR A 107 8.23 0.22 1.26
N MET A 108 7.34 -0.41 2.02
CA MET A 108 7.63 -0.97 3.33
C MET A 108 8.08 -2.44 3.29
N ALA A 109 7.98 -3.13 2.15
CA ALA A 109 8.15 -4.58 2.04
C ALA A 109 9.45 -5.10 2.68
N CYS A 110 10.60 -4.53 2.33
CA CYS A 110 11.90 -4.98 2.83
C CYS A 110 12.04 -4.73 4.33
N GLY A 111 11.62 -3.55 4.81
CA GLY A 111 11.68 -3.19 6.22
C GLY A 111 10.78 -4.07 7.09
N SER A 112 9.55 -4.31 6.65
CA SER A 112 8.62 -5.20 7.36
C SER A 112 9.08 -6.66 7.34
N GLY A 113 9.66 -7.12 6.22
CA GLY A 113 10.22 -8.46 6.12
C GLY A 113 11.39 -8.68 7.08
N GLN A 114 12.35 -7.74 7.12
CA GLN A 114 13.47 -7.78 8.06
C GLN A 114 12.98 -7.75 9.51
N LEU A 115 12.07 -6.83 9.84
CA LEU A 115 11.51 -6.71 11.17
C LEU A 115 10.87 -8.03 11.63
N LEU A 116 10.02 -8.64 10.80
CA LEU A 116 9.37 -9.89 11.16
C LEU A 116 10.38 -11.04 11.32
N ALA A 117 11.39 -11.12 10.44
CA ALA A 117 12.43 -12.14 10.54
C ALA A 117 13.20 -12.03 11.86
N ASP A 118 13.53 -10.81 12.29
CA ASP A 118 14.21 -10.56 13.56
C ASP A 118 13.33 -10.96 14.76
N LEU A 119 12.05 -10.58 14.75
CA LEU A 119 11.09 -10.95 15.79
C LEU A 119 10.94 -12.47 15.94
N ILE A 120 10.82 -13.19 14.81
CA ILE A 120 10.69 -14.66 14.80
C ILE A 120 11.97 -15.33 15.30
N SER A 121 13.13 -14.77 14.96
CA SER A 121 14.44 -15.34 15.33
C SER A 121 14.89 -14.96 16.74
N GLY A 122 14.18 -14.07 17.43
CA GLY A 122 14.60 -13.52 18.73
C GLY A 122 15.80 -12.56 18.63
N ASN A 123 16.04 -12.00 17.45
CA ASN A 123 17.09 -11.01 17.23
C ASN A 123 16.65 -9.62 17.70
N LYS A 124 17.63 -8.75 17.96
CA LYS A 124 17.37 -7.32 18.19
C LYS A 124 16.90 -6.67 16.88
N THR A 125 15.72 -6.05 16.91
CA THR A 125 15.16 -5.32 15.77
C THR A 125 15.88 -4.00 15.53
N ALA A 126 15.91 -3.54 14.27
CA ALA A 126 16.49 -2.25 13.90
C ALA A 126 15.65 -1.04 14.32
N ILE A 127 14.34 -1.24 14.49
CA ILE A 127 13.37 -0.23 14.94
C ILE A 127 12.54 -0.77 16.11
N ALA A 128 11.93 0.13 16.90
CA ALA A 128 10.89 -0.24 17.85
C ALA A 128 9.68 -0.84 17.10
N ALA A 129 9.01 -1.80 17.71
CA ALA A 129 7.93 -2.57 17.08
C ALA A 129 6.85 -3.06 18.05
N ASP A 130 6.87 -2.54 19.28
CA ASP A 130 5.94 -2.89 20.36
C ASP A 130 4.49 -2.44 20.08
N ASP A 131 4.30 -1.50 19.17
CA ASP A 131 2.99 -1.01 18.71
C ASP A 131 2.55 -1.59 17.35
N LEU A 132 3.38 -2.40 16.68
CA LEU A 132 3.08 -2.89 15.33
C LEU A 132 2.30 -4.21 15.29
N SER A 133 2.19 -4.92 16.40
CA SER A 133 1.45 -6.19 16.47
C SER A 133 -0.07 -5.99 16.56
N VAL A 134 -0.84 -7.08 16.37
CA VAL A 134 -2.31 -7.05 16.44
C VAL A 134 -2.84 -6.66 17.82
N PHE A 135 -2.00 -6.79 18.86
CA PHE A 135 -2.38 -6.49 20.25
C PHE A 135 -2.78 -5.04 20.47
N ARG A 136 -2.39 -4.10 19.61
CA ARG A 136 -2.83 -2.70 19.70
C ARG A 136 -4.34 -2.48 19.59
N TYR A 137 -5.10 -3.48 19.11
CA TYR A 137 -6.55 -3.40 19.00
C TYR A 137 -7.30 -4.10 20.14
N ILE A 138 -6.61 -4.85 21.00
CA ILE A 138 -7.26 -5.74 21.97
C ILE A 138 -7.77 -4.97 23.21
N ASP A 139 -7.21 -3.78 23.51
CA ASP A 139 -7.60 -2.96 24.67
C ASP A 139 -8.30 -1.62 24.30
N GLY A 140 -8.89 -1.55 23.11
CA GLY A 140 -9.28 -0.27 22.50
C GLY A 140 -8.04 0.54 22.09
N PHE A 141 -8.21 1.66 21.38
CA PHE A 141 -7.10 2.53 20.94
C PHE A 141 -6.38 3.24 22.11
N ASN A 142 -5.83 2.50 23.06
CA ASN A 142 -4.96 2.97 24.12
C ASN A 142 -3.57 2.39 23.90
N THR A 143 -2.71 3.18 23.26
CA THR A 143 -1.27 2.92 23.12
C THR A 143 -0.57 3.03 24.48
N LYS A 144 -0.90 2.15 25.44
CA LYS A 144 0.00 1.85 26.54
C LYS A 144 0.92 0.73 26.06
N LEU A 145 2.07 1.14 25.56
CA LEU A 145 3.20 0.28 25.16
C LEU A 145 3.36 -0.83 26.22
N LEU A 146 3.06 -2.07 25.84
CA LEU A 146 3.30 -3.22 26.70
C LEU A 146 4.80 -3.34 26.88
N ARG A 147 5.29 -3.03 28.09
CA ARG A 147 6.71 -3.17 28.40
C ARG A 147 7.07 -4.66 28.48
N PRO A 148 8.29 -5.05 28.09
CA PRO A 148 8.75 -6.42 28.26
C PRO A 148 8.54 -6.88 29.72
N GLY A 149 7.69 -7.88 29.92
CA GLY A 149 7.42 -8.48 31.25
C GLY A 149 6.01 -8.31 31.82
N GLN A 150 5.10 -7.56 31.18
CA GLN A 150 3.70 -7.54 31.62
C GLN A 150 2.95 -8.80 31.14
N LYS A 151 2.49 -9.61 32.09
CA LYS A 151 1.53 -10.70 31.81
C LYS A 151 0.15 -10.10 31.54
N LEU A 152 -0.50 -10.59 30.49
CA LEU A 152 -1.93 -10.37 30.27
C LEU A 152 -2.68 -11.20 31.31
N ASP A 153 -3.35 -10.53 32.25
CA ASP A 153 -4.34 -11.20 33.10
C ASP A 153 -5.57 -11.47 32.22
N ALA A 154 -5.72 -12.73 31.81
CA ALA A 154 -6.89 -13.18 31.07
C ALA A 154 -8.12 -13.08 31.97
N VAL A 155 -9.04 -12.17 31.63
CA VAL A 155 -10.42 -12.21 32.12
C VAL A 155 -11.26 -12.84 31.01
N TYR A 156 -11.96 -13.91 31.37
CA TYR A 156 -12.82 -14.72 30.50
C TYR A 156 -13.98 -13.93 29.88
#